data_AF-A0A370PUR5-F1
#
_entry.id   AF-A0A370PUR5-F1
#
_cell.length_a   1.000
_cell.length_b   1.000
_cell.length_c   1.000
_cell.angle_alpha   90.00
_cell.angle_beta   90.00
_cell.angle_gamma   90.00
#
_symmetry.space_group_name_H-M   'P 1'
#
loop_
_entity.id
_entity.type
_entity.pdbx_description
1 polymer ?
#
loop_
_entity_poly.entity_id
_entity_poly.type
_entity_poly.pdbx_seq_one_letter_code
_entity_poly.pdbx_strand_id
1 'polypeptide(L)'
;IGIFGGTNIVVPLYFLLYAIQSPAAKFTAPDRRSTQGSYTRSLIPCLILCYYIPGFWMVYNDSGVYSRLGWKFVLLSTLFRLSHVQIAPLLRRTTVKELIETPNADMPYMRIAYYTCGLLSGAMSIMWRTLASRSLYANSLPLSQVLCLTTCPIHIEHRDMAGFVCGLIWLLFEYKDLKPARVGSLSWPCFILMGILITPIFGPAAALVLGWGLREEYLAKYAIQH
;
A
#
# COMPACT_ATOMS: atom_id res chain seq x y z
N ILE A 1 -13.73 9.23 -23.69
CA ILE A 1 -12.43 9.45 -23.02
C ILE A 1 -12.69 9.38 -21.52
N GLY A 2 -12.65 8.15 -20.98
CA GLY A 2 -13.17 7.84 -19.65
C GLY A 2 -12.12 8.00 -18.58
N ILE A 3 -12.56 8.28 -17.37
CA ILE A 3 -11.81 8.59 -16.14
C ILE A 3 -10.69 7.57 -15.79
N PHE A 4 -10.72 6.37 -16.40
CA PHE A 4 -9.63 5.39 -16.37
C PHE A 4 -8.36 5.78 -17.15
N GLY A 5 -8.44 6.74 -18.09
CA GLY A 5 -7.25 7.43 -18.61
C GLY A 5 -6.61 8.35 -17.57
N GLY A 6 -7.40 8.78 -16.58
CA GLY A 6 -6.97 9.64 -15.49
C GLY A 6 -6.09 8.93 -14.47
N THR A 7 -6.35 7.67 -14.10
CA THR A 7 -5.52 6.94 -13.11
C THR A 7 -4.05 6.86 -13.51
N ASN A 8 -3.77 6.68 -14.80
CA ASN A 8 -2.43 6.65 -15.37
C ASN A 8 -1.70 8.00 -15.38
N ILE A 9 -2.41 9.09 -15.15
CA ILE A 9 -1.85 10.44 -15.08
C ILE A 9 -1.84 10.90 -13.63
N VAL A 10 -2.94 10.67 -12.91
CA VAL A 10 -3.18 11.08 -11.52
C VAL A 10 -2.24 10.34 -10.57
N VAL A 11 -2.03 9.03 -10.73
CA VAL A 11 -1.14 8.26 -9.84
C VAL A 11 0.32 8.71 -10.00
N PRO A 12 0.89 8.81 -11.22
CA PRO A 12 2.23 9.36 -11.38
C PRO A 12 2.36 10.81 -10.94
N LEU A 13 1.36 11.65 -11.22
CA LEU A 13 1.34 13.04 -10.76
C LEU A 13 1.31 13.13 -9.24
N TYR A 14 0.53 12.28 -8.58
CA TYR A 14 0.52 12.17 -7.11
C TYR A 14 1.89 11.81 -6.58
N PHE A 15 2.53 10.76 -7.12
CA PHE A 15 3.87 10.36 -6.68
C PHE A 15 4.93 11.43 -6.96
N LEU A 16 4.83 12.15 -8.08
CA LEU A 16 5.71 13.26 -8.41
C LEU A 16 5.52 14.44 -7.44
N LEU A 17 4.28 14.87 -7.22
CA LEU A 17 3.96 15.94 -6.27
C LEU A 17 4.41 15.57 -4.86
N TYR A 18 4.20 14.32 -4.47
CA TYR A 18 4.66 13.79 -3.19
C TYR A 18 6.19 13.86 -3.09
N ALA A 19 6.92 13.35 -4.09
CA ALA A 19 8.38 13.40 -4.11
C ALA A 19 8.93 14.84 -4.00
N ILE A 20 8.26 15.82 -4.61
CA ILE A 20 8.62 17.25 -4.49
C ILE A 20 8.30 17.80 -3.10
N GLN A 21 7.17 17.42 -2.51
CA GLN A 21 6.69 17.96 -1.25
C GLN A 21 7.37 17.33 -0.02
N SER A 22 7.77 16.07 -0.08
CA SER A 22 8.34 15.32 1.04
C SER A 22 9.78 14.83 0.80
N PRO A 23 10.77 15.73 0.56
CA PRO A 23 12.17 15.34 0.57
C PRO A 23 12.54 14.65 1.88
N ALA A 24 13.39 13.61 1.82
CA ALA A 24 13.86 12.89 3.01
C ALA A 24 14.46 13.83 4.08
N ALA A 25 15.08 14.93 3.66
CA ALA A 25 15.63 15.96 4.54
C ALA A 25 14.59 16.63 5.47
N LYS A 26 13.30 16.60 5.13
CA LYS A 26 12.24 17.16 5.99
C LYS A 26 11.89 16.26 7.17
N PHE A 27 12.26 14.98 7.11
CA PHE A 27 12.00 13.98 8.16
C PHE A 27 13.19 13.80 9.12
N THR A 28 14.13 14.75 9.12
CA THR A 28 15.32 14.76 10.00
C THR A 28 14.98 15.09 11.44
N ALA A 29 13.92 15.86 11.67
CA ALA A 29 13.45 16.18 13.01
C ALA A 29 12.48 15.10 13.54
N PRO A 30 12.66 14.58 14.77
CA PRO A 30 11.85 13.49 15.31
C PRO A 30 10.34 13.78 15.35
N ASP A 31 9.97 15.03 15.61
CA ASP A 31 8.60 15.55 15.65
C ASP A 31 7.93 15.59 14.26
N ARG A 32 8.72 15.78 13.20
CA ARG A 32 8.22 15.83 11.81
C ARG A 32 7.97 14.47 11.18
N ARG A 33 8.55 13.43 11.77
CA ARG A 33 8.31 12.04 11.39
C ARG A 33 7.08 11.47 12.09
N SER A 34 6.94 11.75 13.39
CA SER A 34 5.91 11.13 14.22
C SER A 34 4.51 11.60 13.82
N THR A 35 3.62 10.64 13.56
CA THR A 35 2.23 10.94 13.24
C THR A 35 1.39 11.06 14.51
N GLN A 36 0.33 11.87 14.47
CA GLN A 36 -0.60 11.95 15.60
C GLN A 36 -1.23 10.57 15.86
N GLY A 37 -1.04 10.04 17.07
CA GLY A 37 -1.43 8.67 17.40
C GLY A 37 -2.93 8.40 17.29
N SER A 38 -3.76 9.44 17.38
CA SER A 38 -5.20 9.34 17.14
C SER A 38 -5.51 9.02 15.66
N TYR A 39 -4.78 9.61 14.72
CA TYR A 39 -4.90 9.31 13.29
C TYR A 39 -4.36 7.92 12.97
N THR A 40 -3.24 7.52 13.55
CA THR A 40 -2.63 6.20 13.32
C THR A 40 -3.51 5.06 13.86
N ARG A 41 -4.11 5.23 15.04
CA ARG A 41 -5.01 4.23 15.65
C ARG A 41 -6.34 4.08 14.93
N SER A 42 -6.89 5.18 14.41
CA SER A 42 -8.16 5.16 13.66
C SER A 42 -7.98 4.65 12.23
N LEU A 43 -6.76 4.69 11.68
CA LEU A 43 -6.50 4.30 10.30
C LEU A 43 -6.93 2.86 10.01
N ILE A 44 -6.49 1.90 10.81
CA ILE A 44 -6.76 0.46 10.59
C ILE A 44 -8.26 0.14 10.61
N PRO A 45 -9.04 0.46 11.67
CA PRO A 45 -10.45 0.12 11.70
C PRO A 45 -11.23 0.83 10.58
N CYS A 46 -10.90 2.09 10.26
CA CYS A 46 -11.55 2.80 9.16
C CYS A 46 -11.23 2.15 7.81
N LEU A 47 -9.99 1.74 7.59
CA LEU A 47 -9.54 1.15 6.33
C LEU A 47 -10.14 -0.26 6.14
N ILE A 48 -10.26 -1.05 7.20
CA ILE A 48 -10.95 -2.35 7.14
C ILE A 48 -12.45 -2.17 6.86
N LEU A 49 -13.14 -1.35 7.67
CA LEU A 49 -14.60 -1.20 7.62
C LEU A 49 -15.08 -0.46 6.38
N CYS A 50 -14.37 0.59 5.97
CA CYS A 50 -14.81 1.49 4.91
C CYS A 50 -14.13 1.23 3.57
N TYR A 51 -13.07 0.42 3.50
CA TYR A 51 -12.38 0.11 2.25
C TYR A 51 -12.33 -1.39 1.95
N TYR A 52 -11.73 -2.20 2.82
CA TYR A 52 -11.56 -3.62 2.49
C TYR A 52 -12.86 -4.42 2.49
N ILE A 53 -13.71 -4.29 3.52
CA ILE A 53 -14.97 -5.04 3.59
C ILE A 53 -15.91 -4.69 2.43
N PRO A 54 -16.20 -3.40 2.14
CA PRO A 54 -17.11 -3.08 1.06
C PRO A 54 -16.47 -3.33 -0.31
N GLY A 55 -15.15 -3.15 -0.44
CA GLY A 55 -14.41 -3.51 -1.64
C GLY A 55 -14.51 -5.00 -1.95
N PHE A 56 -14.33 -5.85 -0.94
CA PHE A 56 -14.51 -7.30 -1.07
C PHE A 56 -15.95 -7.66 -1.44
N TRP A 57 -16.93 -7.10 -0.74
CA TRP A 57 -18.35 -7.34 -1.00
C TRP A 57 -18.75 -6.97 -2.42
N MET A 58 -18.24 -5.84 -2.93
CA MET A 58 -18.48 -5.40 -4.29
C MET A 58 -17.89 -6.37 -5.32
N VAL A 59 -16.66 -6.81 -5.12
CA VAL A 59 -15.98 -7.74 -6.04
C VAL A 59 -16.63 -9.13 -6.00
N TYR A 60 -17.13 -9.56 -4.84
CA TYR A 60 -17.80 -10.84 -4.68
C TYR A 60 -19.18 -10.89 -5.38
N ASN A 61 -19.98 -9.82 -5.26
CA ASN A 61 -21.33 -9.79 -5.82
C ASN A 61 -21.40 -9.38 -7.30
N ASP A 62 -20.45 -8.57 -7.78
CA ASP A 62 -20.50 -7.99 -9.13
C ASP A 62 -19.47 -8.71 -10.03
N SER A 63 -19.86 -9.87 -10.56
CA SER A 63 -19.01 -10.72 -11.43
C SER A 63 -18.91 -10.20 -12.87
N GLY A 64 -19.70 -9.20 -13.24
CA GLY A 64 -19.80 -8.68 -14.59
C GLY A 64 -19.65 -7.17 -14.65
N VAL A 65 -18.67 -6.72 -15.43
CA VAL A 65 -18.51 -5.33 -15.93
C VAL A 65 -17.68 -4.40 -15.05
N TYR A 66 -16.36 -4.47 -15.31
CA TYR A 66 -15.32 -3.49 -14.98
C TYR A 66 -15.70 -2.01 -15.21
N SER A 67 -16.67 -1.72 -16.08
CA SER A 67 -16.99 -0.34 -16.49
C SER A 67 -17.63 0.52 -15.38
N ARG A 68 -18.13 -0.07 -14.28
CA ARG A 68 -18.72 0.68 -13.15
C ARG A 68 -17.94 0.60 -11.84
N LEU A 69 -16.88 -0.19 -11.75
CA LEU A 69 -16.10 -0.33 -10.50
C LEU A 69 -15.27 0.92 -10.15
N GLY A 70 -14.76 1.65 -11.14
CA GLY A 70 -13.88 2.81 -10.89
C GLY A 70 -14.51 3.88 -10.01
N TRP A 71 -15.76 4.26 -10.31
CA TRP A 71 -16.50 5.22 -9.49
C TRP A 71 -16.79 4.72 -8.08
N LYS A 72 -17.07 3.42 -7.95
CA LYS A 72 -17.31 2.80 -6.65
C LYS A 72 -16.03 2.80 -5.78
N PHE A 73 -14.85 2.58 -6.37
CA PHE A 73 -13.58 2.72 -5.65
C PHE A 73 -13.28 4.17 -5.22
N VAL A 74 -13.58 5.16 -6.06
CA VAL A 74 -13.46 6.58 -5.68
C VAL A 74 -14.39 6.91 -4.51
N LEU A 75 -15.63 6.43 -4.54
CA LEU A 75 -16.58 6.58 -3.44
C LEU A 75 -16.03 5.94 -2.16
N LEU A 76 -15.47 4.74 -2.27
CA LEU A 76 -14.89 3.98 -1.16
C LEU A 76 -13.71 4.72 -0.50
N SER A 77 -12.79 5.26 -1.30
CA SER A 77 -11.70 6.11 -0.81
C SER A 77 -12.21 7.38 -0.14
N THR A 78 -13.30 7.96 -0.65
CA THR A 78 -13.95 9.14 -0.06
C THR A 78 -14.61 8.80 1.27
N LEU A 79 -15.32 7.69 1.36
CA LEU A 79 -15.94 7.20 2.58
C LEU A 79 -14.90 6.88 3.66
N PHE A 80 -13.80 6.24 3.28
CA PHE A 80 -12.65 6.03 4.17
C PHE A 80 -12.12 7.37 4.70
N ARG A 81 -11.90 8.36 3.84
CA ARG A 81 -11.40 9.67 4.27
C ARG A 81 -12.36 10.36 5.23
N LEU A 82 -13.66 10.32 4.94
CA LEU A 82 -14.68 10.92 5.79
C LEU A 82 -14.74 10.22 7.15
N SER A 83 -14.80 8.88 7.17
CA SER A 83 -14.84 8.14 8.44
C SER A 83 -13.58 8.35 9.27
N HIS A 84 -12.41 8.37 8.64
CA HIS A 84 -11.15 8.62 9.31
C HIS A 84 -11.08 10.01 9.95
N VAL A 85 -11.51 11.06 9.24
CA VAL A 85 -11.55 12.43 9.78
C VAL A 85 -12.56 12.58 10.92
N GLN A 86 -13.66 11.82 10.91
CA GLN A 86 -14.66 11.87 11.99
C GLN A 86 -14.25 11.04 13.21
N ILE A 87 -13.55 9.91 13.02
CA ILE A 87 -13.15 9.01 14.09
C ILE A 87 -11.85 9.44 14.76
N ALA A 88 -10.89 10.01 14.02
CA ALA A 88 -9.61 10.43 14.58
C ALA A 88 -9.73 11.41 15.76
N PRO A 89 -10.66 12.40 15.78
CA PRO A 89 -10.86 13.28 16.93
C PRO A 89 -11.42 12.59 18.18
N LEU A 90 -12.09 11.45 18.04
CA LEU A 90 -12.67 10.70 19.16
C LEU A 90 -11.61 9.94 19.97
N LEU A 91 -10.44 9.72 19.39
CA LEU A 91 -9.32 9.04 20.04
C LEU A 91 -8.41 10.05 20.74
N ARG A 92 -7.77 9.62 21.84
CA ARG A 92 -6.78 10.44 22.56
C ARG A 92 -5.69 10.93 21.60
N ARG A 93 -5.57 12.24 21.47
CA ARG A 93 -4.49 12.91 20.72
C ARG A 93 -3.16 12.78 21.48
N THR A 94 -2.08 12.59 20.74
CA THR A 94 -0.72 12.66 21.28
C THR A 94 -0.39 14.12 21.58
N THR A 95 0.18 14.39 22.75
CA THR A 95 0.63 15.74 23.09
C THR A 95 1.94 16.07 22.36
N VAL A 96 2.23 17.36 22.15
CA VAL A 96 3.50 17.80 21.53
C VAL A 96 4.71 17.30 22.31
N LYS A 97 4.60 17.28 23.64
CA LYS A 97 5.63 16.75 24.54
C LYS A 97 5.88 15.25 24.31
N GLU A 98 4.83 14.43 24.25
CA GLU A 98 4.93 13.00 23.93
C GLU A 98 5.51 12.76 22.53
N LEU A 99 5.23 13.64 21.56
CA LEU A 99 5.76 13.55 20.21
C LEU A 99 7.29 13.73 20.16
N ILE A 100 7.82 14.61 21.01
CA ILE A 100 9.26 14.91 21.12
C ILE A 100 9.96 13.85 21.98
N GLU A 101 9.38 13.46 23.11
CA GLU A 101 9.99 12.52 24.05
C GLU A 101 9.92 11.06 23.56
N THR A 102 8.89 10.72 22.78
CA THR A 102 8.66 9.35 22.29
C THR A 102 8.28 9.32 20.79
N PRO A 103 9.20 9.70 19.89
CA PRO A 103 8.89 9.89 18.47
C PRO A 103 8.42 8.63 17.73
N ASN A 104 8.72 7.44 18.27
CA ASN A 104 8.35 6.14 17.70
C ASN A 104 7.14 5.48 18.38
N ALA A 105 6.37 6.21 19.19
CA ALA A 105 5.17 5.68 19.86
C ALA A 105 4.06 5.25 18.88
N ASP A 106 4.07 5.79 17.65
CA ASP A 106 3.14 5.48 16.56
C ASP A 106 3.52 4.23 15.76
N MET A 107 4.82 3.88 15.74
CA MET A 107 5.34 2.74 14.99
C MET A 107 4.62 1.40 15.20
N PRO A 108 4.29 0.92 16.42
CA PRO A 108 3.59 -0.34 16.57
C PRO A 108 2.25 -0.35 15.81
N TYR A 109 1.54 0.77 15.78
CA TYR A 109 0.28 0.88 15.04
C TYR A 109 0.52 0.94 13.53
N MET A 110 1.55 1.66 13.07
CA MET A 110 1.95 1.69 11.67
C MET A 110 2.33 0.30 11.16
N ARG A 111 3.07 -0.48 11.97
CA ARG A 111 3.42 -1.89 11.69
C ARG A 111 2.18 -2.73 11.43
N ILE A 112 1.22 -2.68 12.35
CA ILE A 112 -0.05 -3.41 12.20
C ILE A 112 -0.76 -2.92 10.93
N ALA A 113 -0.74 -1.62 10.63
CA ALA A 113 -1.41 -1.07 9.45
C ALA A 113 -0.83 -1.62 8.13
N TYR A 114 0.48 -1.49 7.89
CA TYR A 114 1.04 -1.97 6.62
C TYR A 114 1.08 -3.51 6.54
N TYR A 115 1.19 -4.25 7.65
CA TYR A 115 1.08 -5.71 7.63
C TYR A 115 -0.35 -6.17 7.32
N THR A 116 -1.36 -5.56 7.93
CA THR A 116 -2.77 -5.89 7.65
C THR A 116 -3.15 -5.52 6.22
N CYS A 117 -2.73 -4.34 5.73
CA CYS A 117 -2.96 -3.94 4.34
C CYS A 117 -2.24 -4.87 3.36
N GLY A 118 -0.99 -5.24 3.63
CA GLY A 118 -0.22 -6.20 2.83
C GLY A 118 -0.88 -7.58 2.80
N LEU A 119 -1.32 -8.10 3.94
CA LEU A 119 -2.00 -9.39 4.06
C LEU A 119 -3.35 -9.40 3.33
N LEU A 120 -4.18 -8.37 3.53
CA LEU A 120 -5.48 -8.26 2.87
C LEU A 120 -5.34 -8.07 1.36
N SER A 121 -4.39 -7.24 0.91
CA SER A 121 -4.08 -7.10 -0.51
C SER A 121 -3.56 -8.42 -1.11
N GLY A 122 -2.72 -9.14 -0.37
CA GLY A 122 -2.21 -10.45 -0.77
C GLY A 122 -3.30 -11.48 -0.92
N ALA A 123 -4.15 -11.61 0.10
CA ALA A 123 -5.30 -12.50 0.10
C ALA A 123 -6.26 -12.19 -1.07
N MET A 124 -6.53 -10.91 -1.30
CA MET A 124 -7.38 -10.46 -2.42
C MET A 124 -6.76 -10.84 -3.78
N SER A 125 -5.45 -10.64 -3.95
CA SER A 125 -4.75 -10.99 -5.19
C SER A 125 -4.75 -12.50 -5.46
N ILE A 126 -4.58 -13.31 -4.42
CA ILE A 126 -4.63 -14.77 -4.52
C ILE A 126 -6.05 -15.23 -4.84
N MET A 127 -7.06 -14.73 -4.10
CA MET A 127 -8.46 -15.07 -4.34
C MET A 127 -8.90 -14.69 -5.76
N TRP A 128 -8.48 -13.55 -6.26
CA TRP A 128 -8.79 -13.15 -7.63
C TRP A 128 -8.19 -14.11 -8.66
N ARG A 129 -6.94 -14.52 -8.45
CA ARG A 129 -6.26 -15.48 -9.32
C ARG A 129 -6.90 -16.87 -9.28
N THR A 130 -7.37 -17.34 -8.12
CA THR A 130 -8.10 -18.61 -8.02
C THR A 130 -9.48 -18.54 -8.67
N LEU A 131 -10.15 -17.39 -8.61
CA LEU A 131 -11.45 -17.20 -9.25
C LEU A 131 -11.32 -17.12 -10.78
N ALA A 132 -10.30 -16.41 -11.27
CA ALA A 132 -10.00 -16.32 -12.70
C ALA A 132 -9.57 -17.67 -13.28
N SER A 133 -8.77 -18.46 -12.55
CA SER A 133 -8.37 -19.80 -13.00
C SER A 133 -9.52 -20.81 -13.03
N ARG A 134 -10.47 -20.72 -12.08
CA ARG A 134 -11.72 -21.50 -12.12
C ARG A 134 -12.57 -21.21 -13.37
N SER A 135 -12.64 -19.95 -13.79
CA SER A 135 -13.38 -19.53 -14.99
C SER A 135 -12.75 -20.02 -16.29
N LEU A 136 -11.42 -20.16 -16.34
CA LEU A 136 -10.70 -20.52 -17.56
C LEU A 136 -10.47 -22.03 -17.71
N TYR A 137 -10.43 -22.79 -16.60
CA TYR A 137 -10.03 -24.21 -16.58
C TYR A 137 -10.96 -25.11 -15.75
N ALA A 138 -12.27 -24.89 -15.81
CA ALA A 138 -13.25 -25.79 -15.20
C ALA A 138 -13.16 -27.26 -15.71
N ASN A 139 -12.34 -27.57 -16.73
CA ASN A 139 -12.26 -28.87 -17.38
C ASN A 139 -10.90 -29.60 -17.32
N SER A 140 -9.89 -29.17 -16.55
CA SER A 140 -8.63 -29.93 -16.49
C SER A 140 -7.99 -30.01 -15.11
N LEU A 141 -7.59 -31.24 -14.78
CA LEU A 141 -6.93 -31.80 -13.59
C LEU A 141 -6.33 -30.82 -12.54
N PRO A 142 -6.46 -31.16 -11.23
CA PRO A 142 -6.10 -30.28 -10.10
C PRO A 142 -4.63 -29.86 -10.04
N LEU A 143 -3.71 -30.63 -10.66
CA LEU A 143 -2.27 -30.27 -10.71
C LEU A 143 -2.01 -29.03 -11.58
N SER A 144 -2.84 -28.79 -12.61
CA SER A 144 -2.72 -27.63 -13.52
C SER A 144 -3.09 -26.31 -12.85
N GLN A 145 -3.96 -26.34 -11.82
CA GLN A 145 -4.40 -25.15 -11.08
C GLN A 145 -3.29 -24.60 -10.18
N VAL A 146 -2.50 -25.47 -9.53
CA VAL A 146 -1.36 -25.09 -8.68
C VAL A 146 -0.22 -24.50 -9.53
N LEU A 147 0.04 -25.08 -10.70
CA LEU A 147 0.99 -24.54 -11.66
C LEU A 147 0.51 -23.20 -12.25
N CYS A 148 -0.77 -23.05 -12.61
CA CYS A 148 -1.28 -21.76 -13.10
C CYS A 148 -1.26 -20.65 -12.03
N LEU A 149 -1.49 -20.96 -10.76
CA LEU A 149 -1.34 -19.99 -9.65
C LEU A 149 0.05 -19.34 -9.60
N THR A 150 1.09 -20.06 -10.05
CA THR A 150 2.48 -19.59 -10.09
C THR A 150 2.95 -19.15 -11.48
N THR A 151 2.34 -19.65 -12.56
CA THR A 151 2.84 -19.48 -13.95
C THR A 151 1.90 -18.74 -14.89
N CYS A 152 0.63 -18.51 -14.53
CA CYS A 152 -0.27 -17.78 -15.41
C CYS A 152 0.22 -16.32 -15.54
N PRO A 153 0.68 -15.89 -16.73
CA PRO A 153 1.07 -14.52 -16.95
C PRO A 153 -0.18 -13.70 -16.71
N ILE A 154 -0.16 -12.91 -15.65
CA ILE A 154 -1.27 -12.03 -15.33
C ILE A 154 -1.46 -11.18 -16.59
N HIS A 155 -2.59 -11.33 -17.28
CA HIS A 155 -2.98 -10.43 -18.36
C HIS A 155 -3.37 -9.12 -17.67
N ILE A 156 -2.35 -8.42 -17.18
CA ILE A 156 -2.49 -7.06 -16.68
C ILE A 156 -2.56 -6.24 -17.94
N GLU A 157 -3.72 -5.65 -18.21
CA GLU A 157 -3.84 -4.66 -19.27
C GLU A 157 -2.72 -3.63 -19.07
N HIS A 158 -1.97 -3.32 -20.13
CA HIS A 158 -0.83 -2.39 -20.06
C HIS A 158 -1.21 -1.03 -19.44
N ARG A 159 -2.50 -0.69 -19.46
CA ARG A 159 -3.07 0.50 -18.82
C ARG A 159 -3.10 0.46 -17.30
N ASP A 160 -2.99 -0.67 -16.62
CA ASP A 160 -3.04 -0.70 -15.15
C ASP A 160 -1.63 -0.79 -14.52
N MET A 161 -0.60 -1.01 -15.34
CA MET A 161 0.80 -1.15 -14.88
C MET A 161 1.49 0.19 -14.59
N ALA A 162 1.12 1.27 -15.28
CA ALA A 162 1.85 2.54 -15.17
C ALA A 162 1.82 3.09 -13.74
N GLY A 163 0.68 3.03 -13.05
CA GLY A 163 0.57 3.46 -11.66
C GLY A 163 1.45 2.65 -10.71
N PHE A 164 1.53 1.33 -10.90
CA PHE A 164 2.39 0.45 -10.10
C PHE A 164 3.88 0.73 -10.35
N VAL A 165 4.29 0.83 -11.61
CA VAL A 165 5.68 1.14 -11.98
C VAL A 165 6.09 2.49 -11.42
N CYS A 166 5.24 3.52 -11.52
CA CYS A 166 5.51 4.83 -10.91
C CYS A 166 5.61 4.75 -9.38
N GLY A 167 4.77 3.94 -8.72
CA GLY A 167 4.88 3.68 -7.29
C GLY A 167 6.19 2.99 -6.90
N LEU A 168 6.65 2.01 -7.68
CA LEU A 168 7.96 1.38 -7.47
C LEU A 168 9.11 2.38 -7.66
N ILE A 169 9.06 3.20 -8.71
CA ILE A 169 10.07 4.24 -8.98
C ILE A 169 10.12 5.23 -7.81
N TRP A 170 8.97 5.69 -7.34
CA TRP A 170 8.89 6.57 -6.18
C TRP A 170 9.53 5.95 -4.94
N LEU A 171 9.22 4.69 -4.67
CA LEU A 171 9.75 3.97 -3.52
C LEU A 171 11.26 3.74 -3.61
N LEU A 172 11.79 3.51 -4.83
CA LEU A 172 13.22 3.46 -5.09
C LEU A 172 13.90 4.81 -4.85
N PHE A 173 13.28 5.93 -5.24
CA PHE A 173 13.81 7.27 -4.96
C PHE A 173 13.87 7.54 -3.45
N GLU A 174 12.79 7.24 -2.74
CA GLU A 174 12.74 7.40 -1.28
C GLU A 174 13.79 6.52 -0.58
N TYR A 175 13.98 5.28 -1.04
CA TYR A 175 15.03 4.42 -0.50
C TYR A 175 16.44 4.94 -0.82
N LYS A 176 16.65 5.47 -2.03
CA LYS A 176 17.91 6.10 -2.43
C LYS A 176 18.26 7.27 -1.52
N ASP A 177 17.29 8.09 -1.16
CA ASP A 177 17.51 9.26 -0.30
C ASP A 177 17.80 8.87 1.16
N LEU A 178 17.31 7.73 1.61
CA LEU A 178 17.57 7.20 2.97
C LEU A 178 18.90 6.45 3.11
N LYS A 179 19.46 5.96 2.00
CA LYS A 179 20.69 5.15 2.02
C LYS A 179 21.96 5.90 2.50
N PRO A 180 22.23 7.16 2.10
CA PRO A 180 23.38 7.92 2.56
C PRO A 180 23.44 8.08 4.09
N ALA A 181 22.29 8.04 4.75
CA ALA A 181 22.18 8.15 6.21
C ALA A 181 22.65 6.88 6.97
N ARG A 182 23.12 5.81 6.29
CA ARG A 182 23.65 4.56 6.87
C ARG A 182 22.71 3.81 7.83
N VAL A 183 21.43 4.16 7.84
CA VAL A 183 20.44 3.57 8.76
C VAL A 183 19.95 2.18 8.33
N GLY A 184 20.15 1.84 7.06
CA GLY A 184 19.76 0.55 6.49
C GLY A 184 20.92 -0.35 6.09
N SER A 185 20.94 -1.57 6.62
CA SER A 185 21.88 -2.65 6.25
C SER A 185 21.48 -3.41 4.98
N LEU A 186 20.30 -3.12 4.39
CA LEU A 186 19.78 -3.89 3.27
C LEU A 186 20.46 -3.47 1.96
N SER A 187 21.07 -4.43 1.28
CA SER A 187 21.71 -4.19 0.00
C SER A 187 20.67 -3.90 -1.09
N TRP A 188 21.00 -3.01 -2.05
CA TRP A 188 20.13 -2.71 -3.20
C TRP A 188 19.63 -3.97 -3.93
N PRO A 189 20.49 -4.98 -4.19
CA PRO A 189 20.04 -6.21 -4.84
C PRO A 189 19.02 -6.97 -4.00
N CYS A 190 19.18 -7.02 -2.67
CA CYS A 190 18.24 -7.69 -1.79
C CYS A 190 16.88 -6.99 -1.81
N PHE A 191 16.85 -5.65 -1.78
CA PHE A 191 15.62 -4.88 -1.88
C PHE A 191 14.86 -5.17 -3.18
N ILE A 192 15.56 -5.10 -4.32
CA ILE A 192 14.98 -5.36 -5.65
C ILE A 192 14.49 -6.82 -5.72
N LEU A 193 15.29 -7.78 -5.25
CA LEU A 193 14.94 -9.19 -5.23
C LEU A 193 13.68 -9.46 -4.39
N MET A 194 13.55 -8.86 -3.21
CA MET A 194 12.35 -8.97 -2.39
C MET A 194 11.11 -8.43 -3.13
N GLY A 195 11.22 -7.28 -3.80
CA GLY A 195 10.13 -6.74 -4.62
C GLY A 195 9.72 -7.69 -5.75
N ILE A 196 10.70 -8.25 -6.46
CA ILE A 196 10.48 -9.22 -7.55
C ILE A 196 9.85 -10.51 -7.05
N LEU A 197 10.16 -10.97 -5.83
CA LEU A 197 9.59 -12.20 -5.26
C LEU A 197 8.19 -11.98 -4.68
N ILE A 198 7.94 -10.84 -4.00
CA ILE A 198 6.65 -10.55 -3.38
C ILE A 198 5.57 -10.27 -4.43
N THR A 199 5.91 -9.56 -5.51
CA THR A 199 4.96 -9.17 -6.56
C THR A 199 4.22 -10.36 -7.20
N PRO A 200 4.87 -11.44 -7.67
CA PRO A 200 4.17 -12.59 -8.21
C PRO A 200 3.45 -13.41 -7.13
N ILE A 201 3.91 -13.42 -5.88
CA ILE A 201 3.26 -14.23 -4.82
C ILE A 201 2.00 -13.52 -4.29
N PHE A 202 2.16 -12.29 -3.81
CA PHE A 202 1.10 -11.54 -3.11
C PHE A 202 0.49 -10.43 -3.98
N GLY A 203 1.04 -10.15 -5.15
CA GLY A 203 0.55 -9.10 -6.04
C GLY A 203 1.29 -7.77 -5.87
N PRO A 204 1.13 -6.86 -6.85
CA PRO A 204 1.85 -5.58 -6.90
C PRO A 204 1.50 -4.64 -5.74
N ALA A 205 0.24 -4.59 -5.32
CA ALA A 205 -0.19 -3.72 -4.22
C ALA A 205 0.40 -4.14 -2.86
N ALA A 206 0.51 -5.45 -2.59
CA ALA A 206 1.17 -5.95 -1.39
C ALA A 206 2.67 -5.61 -1.38
N ALA A 207 3.35 -5.76 -2.52
CA ALA A 207 4.77 -5.38 -2.67
C ALA A 207 4.99 -3.88 -2.40
N LEU A 208 4.14 -3.01 -2.93
CA LEU A 208 4.22 -1.56 -2.72
C LEU A 208 4.03 -1.19 -1.24
N VAL A 209 3.00 -1.74 -0.58
CA VAL A 209 2.69 -1.45 0.83
C VAL A 209 3.81 -1.93 1.75
N LEU A 210 4.34 -3.14 1.52
CA LEU A 210 5.44 -3.68 2.32
C LEU A 210 6.74 -2.90 2.10
N GLY A 211 7.03 -2.49 0.86
CA GLY A 211 8.17 -1.62 0.56
C GLY A 211 8.04 -0.25 1.24
N TRP A 212 6.83 0.30 1.29
CA TRP A 212 6.56 1.54 2.02
C TRP A 212 6.70 1.35 3.54
N GLY A 213 6.24 0.23 4.09
CA GLY A 213 6.48 -0.13 5.49
C GLY A 213 7.98 -0.22 5.82
N LEU A 214 8.79 -0.78 4.91
CA LEU A 214 10.24 -0.83 5.07
C LEU A 214 10.88 0.57 5.10
N ARG A 215 10.41 1.50 4.27
CA ARG A 215 10.80 2.92 4.33
C ARG A 215 10.50 3.51 5.71
N GLU A 216 9.31 3.26 6.25
CA GLU A 216 8.92 3.75 7.58
C GLU A 216 9.80 3.20 8.70
N GLU A 217 10.21 1.93 8.61
CA GLU A 217 11.17 1.33 9.56
C GLU A 217 12.55 2.00 9.50
N TYR A 218 13.03 2.38 8.31
CA TYR A 218 14.30 3.09 8.19
C TYR A 218 14.21 4.52 8.70
N LEU A 219 13.10 5.22 8.42
CA LEU A 219 12.86 6.54 9.00
C LEU A 219 12.79 6.47 10.54
N ALA A 220 12.18 5.42 11.10
CA ALA A 220 12.09 5.22 12.55
C ALA A 220 13.46 5.06 13.22
N LYS A 221 14.36 4.33 12.56
CA LYS A 221 15.72 4.13 13.03
C LYS A 221 16.57 5.40 12.87
N TYR A 222 16.33 6.19 11.83
CA TYR A 222 17.06 7.43 11.58
C TYR A 222 16.76 8.47 12.64
N ALA A 223 15.50 8.60 13.05
CA ALA A 223 15.07 9.50 14.12
C ALA A 223 15.59 9.14 15.52
N ILE A 224 16.22 7.97 15.73
CA ILE A 224 16.87 7.60 17.00
C ILE A 224 18.35 8.04 17.00
N GLN A 225 18.97 8.15 15.83
CA GLN A 225 20.41 8.42 15.70
C GLN A 225 20.77 9.91 15.71
N HIS A 226 19.78 10.79 15.56
CA HIS A 226 19.90 12.25 15.55
C HIS A 226 18.87 12.87 16.48
#